data_AF-A0A4D6XIF7-F1
#
_entry.id   AF-A0A4D6XIF7-F1
#
_cell.length_a   1.000
_cell.length_b   1.000
_cell.length_c   1.000
_cell.angle_alpha   90.00
_cell.angle_beta   90.00
_cell.angle_gamma   90.00
#
_symmetry.space_group_name_H-M   'P 1'
#
loop_
_entity.id
_entity.type
_entity.pdbx_description
1 polymer ?
#
loop_
_entity_poly.entity_id
_entity_poly.type
_entity_poly.pdbx_seq_one_letter_code
_entity_poly.pdbx_strand_id
1 'polypeptide(L)' 'MHTNHQPIFGLVDVNSFYCSCERIFRPELRQRPVVVLSNSDLRGRNR' A
#
# COMPACT_ATOMS: atom_id res chain seq x y z
N MET A 1 1.87 -39.40 -20.93
CA MET A 1 2.37 -38.03 -21.11
C MET A 1 2.09 -37.26 -19.82
N HIS A 2 3.10 -36.95 -19.01
CA HIS A 2 2.94 -36.14 -17.78
C HIS A 2 3.11 -34.66 -18.16
N THR A 3 2.04 -33.86 -18.03
CA THR A 3 2.14 -32.41 -18.20
C THR A 3 2.69 -31.80 -16.92
N ASN A 4 3.89 -31.24 -17.01
CA ASN A 4 4.56 -30.60 -15.89
C ASN A 4 4.01 -29.17 -15.75
N HIS A 5 2.92 -29.01 -14.99
CA HIS A 5 2.26 -27.72 -14.82
C HIS A 5 3.03 -26.90 -13.78
N GLN A 6 3.97 -26.08 -14.26
CA GLN A 6 4.66 -25.11 -13.41
C GLN A 6 3.67 -23.98 -13.07
N PRO A 7 3.46 -23.67 -11.78
CA PRO A 7 2.53 -22.62 -11.39
C PRO A 7 3.02 -21.25 -11.88
N ILE A 8 2.10 -20.47 -12.44
CA ILE A 8 2.34 -19.08 -12.84
C ILE A 8 2.00 -18.18 -11.65
N PHE A 9 2.93 -17.31 -11.27
CA PHE A 9 2.73 -16.32 -10.21
C PHE A 9 2.62 -14.92 -10.81
N GLY A 10 1.67 -14.13 -10.30
CA GLY A 10 1.54 -12.70 -10.61
C GLY A 10 1.85 -11.87 -9.37
N LEU A 11 2.65 -10.82 -9.53
CA LEU A 11 2.88 -9.82 -8.50
C LEU A 11 1.91 -8.65 -8.70
N VAL A 12 1.13 -8.34 -7.68
CA VAL A 12 0.25 -7.17 -7.66
C VAL A 12 0.71 -6.25 -6.55
N ASP A 13 1.06 -5.02 -6.91
CA ASP A 13 1.45 -3.96 -5.98
C ASP A 13 0.64 -2.70 -6.29
N VAL A 14 0.32 -1.93 -5.25
CA VAL A 14 -0.46 -0.70 -5.38
C VAL A 14 0.41 0.48 -4.98
N ASN A 15 0.49 1.48 -5.85
CA ASN A 15 1.19 2.72 -5.55
C ASN A 15 0.60 3.40 -4.30
N SER A 16 1.38 3.38 -3.22
CA SER A 16 1.04 4.04 -1.95
C SER A 16 -0.36 3.67 -1.44
N PHE A 17 -0.65 2.36 -1.33
CA PHE A 17 -1.98 1.79 -1.07
C PHE A 17 -2.86 2.61 -0.11
N TYR A 18 -2.42 2.83 1.13
CA TYR A 18 -3.21 3.57 2.13
C TYR A 18 -3.52 5.02 1.71
N CYS A 19 -2.54 5.75 1.18
CA CYS A 19 -2.76 7.11 0.67
C CYS A 19 -3.72 7.12 -0.54
N SER A 20 -3.65 6.10 -1.39
CA SER A 20 -4.55 5.95 -2.54
C SER A 20 -5.99 5.66 -2.10
N CYS A 21 -6.19 4.84 -1.07
CA CYS A 21 -7.51 4.63 -0.46
C CYS A 21 -8.08 5.93 0.11
N GLU A 22 -7.29 6.70 0.87
CA GLU A 22 -7.73 7.99 1.43
C GLU A 22 -8.20 8.95 0.33
N ARG A 23 -7.51 9.03 -0.81
CA ARG A 23 -7.91 9.90 -1.95
C ARG A 23 -9.21 9.48 -2.64
N ILE A 24 -9.60 8.21 -2.55
CA ILE A 24 -10.88 7.72 -3.09
C ILE A 24 -12.02 8.27 -2.24
N PHE A 25 -11.91 8.13 -0.91
CA PHE A 25 -12.95 8.54 0.02
C PHE A 25 -12.90 10.02 0.40
N ARG A 26 -11.78 10.69 0.14
CA ARG A 26 -11.54 12.12 0.39
C ARG A 26 -10.98 12.81 -0.86
N PRO A 27 -11.83 13.13 -1.86
CA PRO A 27 -11.41 13.70 -3.14
C PRO A 27 -10.58 14.97 -3.02
N GLU A 28 -10.76 15.75 -1.95
CA GLU A 28 -9.99 16.97 -1.67
C GLU A 28 -8.49 16.71 -1.43
N LEU A 29 -8.09 15.46 -1.17
CA LEU A 29 -6.69 15.05 -0.97
C LEU A 29 -5.93 14.74 -2.28
N ARG A 30 -6.59 14.74 -3.44
CA ARG A 30 -5.96 14.33 -4.73
C ARG A 30 -4.74 15.17 -5.11
N GLN A 31 -4.75 16.46 -4.80
CA GLN A 31 -3.67 17.41 -5.12
C GLN A 31 -2.89 17.84 -3.87
N ARG A 32 -2.98 17.04 -2.79
CA ARG A 32 -2.31 17.33 -1.53
C ARG A 32 -1.29 16.23 -1.22
N PRO A 33 -0.12 16.56 -0.67
CA PRO A 33 0.74 15.57 -0.06
C PRO A 33 -0.02 14.88 1.08
N VAL A 34 0.02 13.54 1.11
CA VAL A 34 -0.66 12.70 2.10
C VAL A 34 0.33 11.71 2.67
N VAL A 35 0.36 11.61 3.99
CA VAL A 35 1.04 10.55 4.74
C VAL A 35 -0.01 9.90 5.64
N VAL A 36 -0.06 8.58 5.66
CA VAL A 36 -0.88 7.80 6.58
C VAL A 36 0.05 7.21 7.64
N LEU A 37 -0.18 7.54 8.90
CA LEU A 37 0.58 7.06 10.05
C LEU A 37 -0.36 6.38 11.04
N SER A 38 0.17 5.41 11.77
CA SER A 38 -0.39 4.86 12.99
C SER A 38 0.15 5.60 14.21
N ASN A 39 -0.55 5.45 15.33
CA ASN A 39 -0.13 6.02 16.62
C ASN A 39 1.24 5.49 17.09
N SER A 40 1.68 4.33 16.59
CA SER A 40 2.96 3.74 16.95
C SER A 40 4.15 4.33 16.18
N ASP A 41 3.91 4.91 15.01
CA ASP A 41 4.97 5.45 14.14
C ASP A 41 5.66 6.68 14.74
N LEU A 42 4.99 7.35 15.69
CA LEU A 42 5.53 8.51 16.42
C LEU A 42 6.43 8.13 17.60
N ARG A 43 6.48 6.85 17.97
CA ARG A 43 7.37 6.37 19.04
C ARG A 43 8.79 6.24 18.50
N GLY A 44 9.46 7.37 18.37
CA GLY A 44 10.88 7.43 18.02
C GLY A 44 11.71 6.53 18.95
N ARG A 45 12.57 5.69 18.37
CA ARG A 45 13.64 5.02 19.12
C ARG A 45 14.55 6.07 19.74
N ASN A 46 14.31 6.37 21.00
CA ASN A 46 15.31 6.73 22.00
C ASN A 46 15.04 5.85 23.23
N ARG A 47 15.34 4.56 23.09
CA ARG A 47 15.69 3.69 24.21
C ARG A 47 17.15 3.32 24.05
#